data_AF-A0A1S2WWA4-F1
#
_entry.id   AF-A0A1S2WWA4-F1
#
_cell.length_a   1.000
_cell.length_b   1.000
_cell.length_c   1.000
_cell.angle_alpha   90.00
_cell.angle_beta   90.00
_cell.angle_gamma   90.00
#
_symmetry.space_group_name_H-M   'P 1'
#
loop_
_entity.id
_entity.type
_entity.pdbx_description
1 polymer ?
#
loop_
_entity_poly.entity_id
_entity_poly.type
_entity_poly.pdbx_seq_one_letter_code
_entity_poly.pdbx_strand_id
1 'polypeptide(L)' 'MGASQKNQELIGGLILFSAALVAIVINNSPLASYYAMLETINVKLGIENLVIDKNLMHWINDGLMAIYF' A
#
# COMPACT_ATOMS: atom_id res chain seq x y z
N MET A 1 20.35 9.34 25.69
CA MET A 1 20.18 9.04 24.25
C MET A 1 19.20 7.89 23.93
N GLY A 2 18.64 7.17 24.92
CA GLY A 2 17.71 6.04 24.67
C GLY A 2 16.20 6.36 24.56
N ALA A 3 15.74 7.48 25.14
CA ALA A 3 14.31 7.84 25.11
C ALA A 3 13.79 8.22 23.71
N SER A 4 14.63 8.84 22.87
CA SER A 4 14.24 9.27 21.53
C SER A 4 14.07 8.11 20.54
N GLN A 5 14.84 7.02 20.69
CA GLN A 5 14.75 5.84 19.81
C GLN A 5 13.45 5.07 20.07
N LYS A 6 13.08 4.88 21.34
CA LYS A 6 11.80 4.26 21.74
C LYS A 6 10.60 5.01 21.16
N ASN A 7 10.66 6.33 21.12
CA ASN A 7 9.58 7.13 20.53
C ASN A 7 9.44 6.90 19.02
N GLN A 8 10.54 6.66 18.29
CA GLN A 8 10.49 6.42 16.84
C GLN A 8 9.83 5.07 16.49
N GLU A 9 10.17 4.00 17.21
CA GLU A 9 9.53 2.69 17.05
C GLU A 9 8.03 2.76 17.34
N LEU A 10 7.64 3.48 18.41
CA LEU A 10 6.24 3.71 18.77
C LEU A 10 5.49 4.52 17.69
N ILE A 11 6.12 5.56 17.14
CA ILE A 11 5.53 6.35 16.06
C ILE A 11 5.33 5.49 14.81
N GLY A 12 6.30 4.67 14.43
CA GLY A 12 6.17 3.75 13.29
C GLY A 12 5.00 2.77 13.47
N GLY A 13 4.89 2.15 14.64
CA GLY A 13 3.76 1.28 14.97
C GLY A 13 2.41 2.01 14.96
N LEU A 14 2.35 3.23 15.47
CA LEU A 14 1.12 4.05 15.48
C LEU A 14 0.69 4.43 14.06
N ILE A 15 1.63 4.80 13.19
CA ILE A 15 1.36 5.13 11.78
C ILE A 15 0.84 3.90 11.04
N LEU A 16 1.45 2.72 11.26
CA LEU A 16 0.97 1.49 10.64
C LEU A 16 -0.45 1.14 11.09
N PHE A 17 -0.71 1.23 12.40
CA PHE A 17 -2.02 0.96 12.96
C PHE A 17 -3.08 1.94 12.44
N SER A 18 -2.75 3.24 12.38
CA SER A 18 -3.69 4.24 11.88
C SER A 18 -3.96 4.06 10.39
N ALA A 19 -2.95 3.71 9.57
CA ALA A 19 -3.13 3.38 8.16
C ALA A 19 -4.09 2.19 7.96
N ALA A 20 -3.94 1.13 8.76
CA ALA A 20 -4.85 -0.02 8.72
C ALA A 20 -6.29 0.37 9.11
N LEU A 21 -6.44 1.18 10.16
CA LEU A 21 -7.75 1.68 10.59
C LEU A 21 -8.42 2.54 9.51
N VAL A 22 -7.65 3.42 8.87
CA VAL A 22 -8.14 4.23 7.73
C VAL A 22 -8.59 3.33 6.58
N ALA A 23 -7.82 2.30 6.21
CA ALA A 23 -8.21 1.38 5.16
C ALA A 23 -9.54 0.67 5.48
N ILE A 24 -9.73 0.21 6.71
CA ILE A 24 -10.99 -0.40 7.17
C ILE A 24 -12.15 0.60 7.07
N VAL A 25 -11.96 1.83 7.55
CA VAL A 25 -13.00 2.86 7.51
C VAL A 25 -13.39 3.19 6.07
N ILE A 26 -12.41 3.41 5.19
CA ILE A 26 -12.66 3.71 3.77
C ILE A 26 -13.46 2.57 3.12
N ASN A 27 -13.05 1.32 3.33
CA ASN A 27 -13.69 0.16 2.72
C ASN A 27 -15.10 -0.15 3.25
N ASN A 28 -15.49 0.41 4.41
CA ASN A 28 -16.83 0.29 4.98
C ASN A 28 -17.68 1.56 4.80
N SER A 29 -17.24 2.49 3.96
CA SER A 29 -17.88 3.80 3.75
C SER A 29 -18.34 3.98 2.29
N PRO A 30 -19.05 5.08 1.95
CA PRO A 30 -19.36 5.40 0.56
C PRO A 30 -18.13 5.56 -0.36
N LEU A 31 -16.92 5.68 0.20
CA LEU A 31 -15.67 5.71 -0.56
C LEU A 31 -15.20 4.32 -1.02
N ALA A 32 -15.84 3.24 -0.57
CA ALA A 32 -15.42 1.87 -0.88
C ALA A 32 -15.35 1.59 -2.39
N SER A 33 -16.25 2.17 -3.19
CA SER A 33 -16.21 2.02 -4.65
C SER A 33 -14.96 2.64 -5.25
N TYR A 34 -14.55 3.83 -4.80
CA TYR A 34 -13.30 4.48 -5.22
C TYR A 34 -12.08 3.69 -4.77
N TYR A 35 -12.12 3.13 -3.56
CA TYR A 35 -11.05 2.27 -3.06
C TYR A 35 -10.91 0.98 -3.89
N ALA A 36 -12.03 0.36 -4.25
CA ALA A 36 -12.06 -0.83 -5.10
C ALA A 36 -11.59 -0.56 -6.55
N MET A 37 -11.64 0.69 -7.03
CA MET A 37 -11.10 1.03 -8.35
C MET A 37 -9.58 0.82 -8.44
N LEU A 38 -8.84 0.84 -7.32
CA LEU A 38 -7.42 0.52 -7.34
C LEU A 38 -7.17 -0.92 -7.83
N GLU A 39 -8.14 -1.83 -7.63
CA GLU A 39 -8.06 -3.20 -8.11
C GLU A 39 -8.48 -3.36 -9.59
N THR A 40 -9.07 -2.35 -10.21
CA THR A 40 -9.49 -2.44 -11.62
C THR A 40 -8.51 -1.79 -12.57
N ILE A 41 -7.60 -0.96 -12.06
CA ILE A 41 -6.56 -0.30 -12.84
C ILE A 41 -5.46 -1.32 -13.14
N ASN A 42 -5.35 -1.73 -14.41
CA ASN A 42 -4.26 -2.58 -14.87
C ASN A 42 -3.12 -1.71 -15.41
N VAL A 43 -1.92 -1.94 -14.89
CA VAL A 43 -0.69 -1.26 -15.31
C VAL A 43 0.15 -2.26 -16.09
N LYS A 44 0.35 -1.95 -17.37
CA LYS A 44 1.14 -2.74 -18.30
C LYS A 44 2.48 -2.07 -18.55
N LEU A 45 3.56 -2.79 -18.28
CA LEU A 45 4.93 -2.34 -18.56
C LEU A 45 5.62 -3.42 -19.37
N GLY A 46 6.24 -3.04 -20.49
CA GLY A 46 6.85 -4.01 -21.38
C GLY A 46 7.60 -3.39 -22.55
N ILE A 47 8.42 -4.21 -23.21
CA ILE A 47 9.14 -3.88 -24.44
C ILE A 47 8.84 -4.99 -25.44
N GLU A 48 8.27 -4.61 -26.59
CA GLU A 48 7.85 -5.52 -27.67
C GLU A 48 7.01 -6.70 -27.15
N ASN A 49 7.54 -7.92 -27.19
CA ASN A 49 6.83 -9.14 -26.80
C ASN A 49 6.89 -9.43 -25.29
N LEU A 50 7.73 -8.75 -24.52
CA LEU A 50 7.81 -8.93 -23.09
C LEU A 50 6.93 -7.89 -22.39
N VAL A 51 5.73 -8.32 -21.98
CA VAL A 51 4.77 -7.45 -21.28
C VAL A 51 4.43 -8.05 -19.92
N ILE A 52 4.63 -7.24 -18.87
CA ILE A 52 4.13 -7.52 -17.54
C ILE A 52 2.84 -6.73 -17.37
N ASP A 53 1.74 -7.46 -17.34
CA ASP A 53 0.39 -6.93 -17.14
C ASP A 53 -0.08 -7.35 -15.75
N LYS A 54 -0.16 -6.39 -14.83
CA LYS A 54 -0.64 -6.63 -13.48
C LYS A 54 -1.56 -5.49 -13.05
N ASN A 55 -2.47 -5.85 -12.16
CA ASN A 55 -3.26 -4.88 -11.41
C ASN A 55 -2.35 -3.92 -10.62
N LEU A 56 -2.74 -2.66 -10.53
CA LEU A 56 -2.06 -1.62 -9.76
C LEU A 56 -1.86 -2.05 -8.29
N MET A 57 -2.86 -2.70 -7.69
CA MET A 57 -2.73 -3.22 -6.32
C MET A 57 -1.60 -4.24 -6.18
N HIS A 58 -1.39 -5.10 -7.18
CA HIS A 58 -0.26 -6.05 -7.18
C HIS A 58 1.07 -5.34 -7.36
N TRP A 59 1.15 -4.32 -8.22
CA TRP A 59 2.37 -3.50 -8.36
C TRP A 59 2.76 -2.80 -7.05
N ILE A 60 1.78 -2.24 -6.33
CA ILE A 60 2.03 -1.59 -5.03
C ILE A 60 2.57 -2.60 -4.01
N ASN A 61 1.95 -3.78 -3.90
CA ASN A 61 2.39 -4.82 -2.97
C ASN A 61 3.81 -5.30 -3.29
N ASP A 62 4.09 -5.63 -4.56
CA ASP A 62 5.43 -6.07 -4.99
C ASP A 62 6.48 -4.98 -4.75
N GLY A 63 6.16 -3.73 -5.07
CA GLY A 63 7.06 -2.59 -4.91
C GLY A 63 7.35 -2.24 -3.44
N LEU A 64 6.34 -2.25 -2.57
CA LEU A 64 6.53 -2.02 -1.14
C LEU A 64 7.35 -3.14 -0.50
N MET A 65 7.11 -4.39 -0.87
CA MET A 65 7.92 -5.52 -0.38
C MET A 65 9.37 -5.42 -0.86
N ALA A 66 9.62 -4.97 -2.09
CA ALA A 66 10.97 -4.77 -2.62
C ALA A 66 11.77 -3.67 -1.89
N ILE A 67 11.11 -2.68 -1.29
CA ILE A 67 11.75 -1.65 -0.46
C ILE A 67 11.93 -2.13 0.98
N TYR A 68 10.99 -2.93 1.48
CA TYR A 68 11.01 -3.45 2.85
C TYR A 68 12.12 -4.49 3.06
N PHE A 69 12.35 -5.36 2.07
CA PHE A 69 13.42 -6.36 2.07
C PHE A 69 14.78 -5.77 1.73
#